data_AF-A0A016UMY2-F1
#
_entry.id   AF-A0A016UMY2-F1
#
_cell.length_a   1.000
_cell.length_b   1.000
_cell.length_c   1.000
_cell.angle_alpha   90.00
_cell.angle_beta   90.00
_cell.angle_gamma   90.00
#
_symmetry.space_group_name_H-M   'P 1'
#
loop_
_entity.id
_entity.type
_entity.pdbx_description
1 polymer ?
#
loop_
_entity_poly.entity_id
_entity_poly.type
_entity_poly.pdbx_seq_one_letter_code
_entity_poly.pdbx_strand_id
1 'polypeptide(L)'
;MEELDRSFDRILLESDEEYEETDETTEVDTEILHQDDSDLSSTDNDEDEPNPSSWSSEIKRPSKWAFSEQNAGINFAMLKDCESSVDYYNLFVDDEVIDLIVNETNWYGATKDEAFVPTNNLKMKQFLNMIIQMGFVQLPKLEDYWSTSAEIGGNAICGSIMPRKRFYSLMKSLHLVDNGKNNTSKTYKIDDFMKLFISNCQRLLIPGKDVCIDESLIPFRGHLKFRQYIPSKKHKYGIKVFKVCSQHGYTKIYAGKEDHPRAGSVAEDVVLKLMENLLGNGRTLYTDKWYTSLPLARSLLRNQINLVGTCRNNRTGLPKDVTVAKLKKA
;
A
#
# COMPACT_ATOMS: atom_id res chain seq x y z
N MET A 1 -37.83 5.52 8.15
CA MET A 1 -36.87 5.90 9.21
C MET A 1 -35.49 5.42 8.74
N GLU A 2 -35.06 5.95 7.59
CA GLU A 2 -33.92 5.44 6.80
C GLU A 2 -33.23 6.65 6.16
N GLU A 3 -32.61 7.51 6.97
CA GLU A 3 -31.73 8.58 6.44
C GLU A 3 -30.81 9.15 7.54
N LEU A 4 -30.19 8.27 8.33
CA LEU A 4 -29.15 8.62 9.30
C LEU A 4 -27.98 7.66 9.15
N ASP A 5 -27.06 7.96 8.23
CA ASP A 5 -25.60 7.77 8.45
C ASP A 5 -24.81 8.09 7.17
N ARG A 6 -24.18 9.26 7.10
CA ARG A 6 -23.14 9.58 6.09
C ARG A 6 -21.89 10.11 6.80
N SER A 7 -21.32 9.29 7.68
CA SER A 7 -19.99 9.51 8.26
C SER A 7 -18.93 9.53 7.15
N PHE A 8 -17.86 10.31 7.34
CA PHE A 8 -16.74 10.44 6.39
C PHE A 8 -16.14 9.07 6.01
N ASP A 9 -16.03 8.16 6.99
CA ASP A 9 -15.56 6.79 6.76
C ASP A 9 -16.48 6.00 5.83
N ARG A 10 -17.79 6.26 5.86
CA ARG A 10 -18.76 5.62 4.97
C ARG A 10 -18.69 6.18 3.55
N ILE A 11 -18.40 7.48 3.39
CA ILE A 11 -18.14 8.11 2.08
C ILE A 11 -16.89 7.49 1.41
N LEU A 12 -15.85 7.17 2.18
CA LEU A 12 -14.68 6.45 1.67
C LEU A 12 -14.99 4.99 1.27
N LEU A 13 -16.04 4.40 1.84
CA LEU A 13 -16.46 3.02 1.59
C LEU A 13 -17.48 2.90 0.45
N GLU A 14 -18.36 3.89 0.28
CA GLU A 14 -19.54 3.91 -0.59
C GLU A 14 -19.42 5.05 -1.62
N SER A 15 -18.39 5.04 -2.46
CA SER A 15 -18.38 5.82 -3.69
C SER A 15 -19.04 4.97 -4.78
N ASP A 16 -20.34 5.21 -5.10
CA ASP A 16 -20.98 4.94 -6.42
C ASP A 16 -22.55 4.98 -6.39
N GLU A 17 -23.23 5.77 -5.56
CA GLU A 17 -24.71 5.87 -5.62
C GLU A 17 -25.27 6.73 -6.78
N GLU A 18 -24.46 7.22 -7.73
CA GLU A 18 -24.95 8.04 -8.86
C GLU A 18 -24.42 7.56 -10.22
N TYR A 19 -24.66 6.31 -10.60
CA TYR A 19 -24.71 5.92 -12.02
C TYR A 19 -25.81 4.86 -12.21
N GLU A 20 -26.87 5.23 -12.94
CA GLU A 20 -28.01 4.36 -13.25
C GLU A 20 -27.58 3.06 -13.94
N GLU A 21 -28.21 1.97 -13.51
CA GLU A 21 -28.12 0.62 -14.05
C GLU A 21 -28.29 0.59 -15.57
N THR A 22 -27.30 0.04 -16.28
CA THR A 22 -27.59 -0.85 -17.41
C THR A 22 -27.02 -2.22 -17.07
N ASP A 23 -27.94 -3.06 -16.62
CA ASP A 23 -27.79 -4.42 -16.16
C ASP A 23 -27.41 -5.35 -17.33
N GLU A 24 -26.12 -5.42 -17.65
CA GLU A 24 -25.52 -6.50 -18.45
C GLU A 24 -24.12 -6.85 -17.89
N THR A 25 -24.04 -7.25 -16.62
CA THR A 25 -22.91 -8.08 -16.17
C THR A 25 -23.38 -9.51 -16.06
N THR A 26 -23.06 -10.28 -17.09
CA THR A 26 -23.19 -11.73 -17.16
C THR A 26 -22.62 -12.40 -15.90
N GLU A 27 -23.41 -13.33 -15.35
CA GLU A 27 -23.11 -14.21 -14.21
C GLU A 27 -21.92 -15.15 -14.48
N VAL A 28 -20.70 -14.63 -14.66
CA VAL A 28 -19.50 -15.45 -14.93
C VAL A 28 -18.44 -15.36 -13.81
N ASP A 29 -18.56 -14.44 -12.84
CA ASP A 29 -17.47 -14.16 -11.90
C ASP A 29 -17.51 -14.92 -10.56
N THR A 30 -18.20 -16.06 -10.49
CA THR A 30 -18.17 -16.94 -9.29
C THR A 30 -17.05 -17.98 -9.28
N GLU A 31 -16.24 -18.14 -10.34
CA GLU A 31 -15.23 -19.21 -10.41
C GLU A 31 -13.77 -18.78 -10.19
N ILE A 32 -13.44 -17.49 -10.04
CA ILE A 32 -12.06 -17.03 -9.75
C ILE A 32 -11.80 -16.89 -8.23
N LEU A 33 -12.59 -17.55 -7.39
CA LEU A 33 -12.57 -17.37 -5.93
C LEU A 33 -11.65 -18.34 -5.17
N HIS A 34 -10.82 -19.12 -5.85
CA HIS A 34 -9.92 -20.09 -5.20
C HIS A 34 -8.45 -20.10 -5.71
N GLN A 35 -8.06 -19.20 -6.62
CA GLN A 35 -6.75 -19.33 -7.26
C GLN A 35 -5.53 -18.90 -6.42
N ASP A 36 -5.69 -18.08 -5.38
CA ASP A 36 -4.55 -17.55 -4.61
C ASP A 36 -3.98 -18.52 -3.54
N ASP A 37 -4.64 -19.66 -3.27
CA ASP A 37 -4.03 -20.80 -2.55
C ASP A 37 -3.64 -21.95 -3.51
N SER A 38 -3.97 -21.87 -4.81
CA SER A 38 -3.72 -22.93 -5.79
C SER A 38 -2.58 -22.67 -6.78
N ASP A 39 -1.97 -21.48 -6.82
CA ASP A 39 -0.76 -21.19 -7.63
C ASP A 39 0.53 -21.79 -7.03
N LEU A 40 0.45 -23.02 -6.48
CA LEU A 40 1.58 -23.81 -6.01
C LEU A 40 1.96 -24.97 -6.95
N SER A 41 1.37 -25.07 -8.14
CA SER A 41 1.91 -25.94 -9.18
C SER A 41 2.89 -25.16 -10.05
N SER A 42 4.18 -25.22 -9.70
CA SER A 42 5.23 -25.02 -10.70
C SER A 42 5.08 -26.09 -11.76
N THR A 43 4.91 -25.69 -13.03
CA THR A 43 5.13 -26.57 -14.17
C THR A 43 6.63 -26.88 -14.21
N ASP A 44 6.96 -28.17 -14.07
CA ASP A 44 8.31 -28.70 -14.23
C ASP A 44 8.79 -28.46 -15.67
N ASN A 45 9.75 -27.55 -15.84
CA ASN A 45 10.70 -27.63 -16.94
C ASN A 45 11.98 -28.22 -16.34
N ASP A 46 12.11 -29.55 -16.48
CA ASP A 46 13.33 -30.29 -16.23
C ASP A 46 14.39 -29.90 -17.27
N GLU A 47 15.12 -28.82 -17.02
CA GLU A 47 16.41 -28.55 -17.67
C GLU A 47 17.48 -28.34 -16.59
N ASP A 48 18.22 -29.43 -16.31
CA ASP A 48 19.59 -29.47 -15.79
C ASP A 48 20.00 -28.47 -14.67
N GLU A 49 19.27 -28.43 -13.56
CA GLU A 49 19.84 -27.94 -12.29
C GLU A 49 20.49 -29.08 -11.48
N PRO A 50 21.67 -28.85 -10.86
CA PRO A 50 22.39 -29.87 -10.12
C PRO A 50 21.57 -30.36 -8.91
N ASN A 51 21.34 -31.68 -8.90
CA ASN A 51 20.73 -32.49 -7.84
C ASN A 51 20.60 -31.77 -6.48
N PRO A 52 19.38 -31.49 -5.97
CA PRO A 52 19.21 -30.73 -4.76
C PRO A 52 19.87 -31.49 -3.61
N SER A 53 20.85 -30.84 -3.00
CA SER A 53 21.57 -31.32 -1.81
C SER A 53 20.64 -32.13 -0.91
N SER A 54 20.96 -33.41 -0.69
CA SER A 54 20.26 -34.21 0.30
C SER A 54 20.29 -33.46 1.64
N TRP A 55 19.14 -33.39 2.30
CA TRP A 55 19.06 -32.83 3.63
C TRP A 55 20.09 -33.51 4.54
N SER A 56 20.90 -32.71 5.22
CA SER A 56 21.96 -33.20 6.11
C SER A 56 21.66 -32.79 7.55
N SER A 57 22.01 -33.67 8.49
CA SER A 57 22.03 -33.38 9.92
C SER A 57 23.21 -32.49 10.31
N GLU A 58 24.23 -32.36 9.47
CA GLU A 58 25.37 -31.45 9.66
C GLU A 58 24.96 -30.01 9.37
N ILE A 59 24.87 -29.19 10.41
CA ILE A 59 24.51 -27.77 10.29
C ILE A 59 25.73 -26.98 9.82
N LYS A 60 25.81 -26.70 8.51
CA LYS A 60 26.71 -25.68 7.98
C LYS A 60 26.07 -24.31 8.17
N ARG A 61 26.53 -23.54 9.16
CA ARG A 61 26.06 -22.15 9.35
C ARG A 61 26.71 -21.27 8.28
N PRO A 62 25.95 -20.70 7.32
CA PRO A 62 26.52 -19.70 6.43
C PRO A 62 27.03 -18.52 7.26
N SER A 63 28.13 -17.90 6.79
CA SER A 63 28.62 -16.66 7.36
C SER A 63 27.50 -15.62 7.29
N LYS A 64 27.10 -15.07 8.45
CA LYS A 64 26.18 -13.94 8.47
C LYS A 64 26.88 -12.76 7.82
N TRP A 65 26.28 -12.19 6.78
CA TRP A 65 26.73 -10.90 6.27
C TRP A 65 26.59 -9.86 7.37
N ALA A 66 27.66 -9.10 7.60
CA ALA A 66 27.63 -8.00 8.56
C ALA A 66 26.72 -6.90 8.00
N PHE A 67 25.78 -6.44 8.82
CA PHE A 67 24.98 -5.26 8.48
C PHE A 67 25.82 -4.00 8.68
N SER A 68 25.87 -3.13 7.67
CA SER A 68 26.48 -1.80 7.80
C SER A 68 25.43 -0.78 8.22
N GLU A 69 25.61 -0.18 9.40
CA GLU A 69 24.72 0.88 9.89
C GLU A 69 24.96 2.23 9.22
N GLN A 70 26.06 2.40 8.48
CA GLN A 70 26.51 3.69 7.93
C GLN A 70 25.47 4.39 7.04
N ASN A 71 24.64 3.60 6.35
CA ASN A 71 23.63 4.09 5.43
C ASN A 71 22.20 3.86 5.94
N ALA A 72 22.02 3.57 7.23
CA ALA A 72 20.71 3.28 7.81
C ALA A 72 20.31 4.32 8.85
N GLY A 73 19.01 4.48 9.03
CA GLY A 73 18.43 5.44 9.96
C GLY A 73 17.82 6.66 9.26
N ILE A 74 17.49 7.64 10.09
CA ILE A 74 16.86 8.88 9.67
C ILE A 74 17.93 9.80 9.08
N ASN A 75 17.61 10.42 7.95
CA ASN A 75 18.43 11.46 7.37
C ASN A 75 18.26 12.77 8.16
N PHE A 76 19.05 12.94 9.21
CA PHE A 76 18.99 14.13 10.08
C PHE A 76 19.29 15.45 9.35
N ALA A 77 19.96 15.42 8.18
CA ALA A 77 20.17 16.63 7.39
C ALA A 77 18.85 17.20 6.87
N MET A 78 17.85 16.34 6.57
CA MET A 78 16.52 16.78 6.15
C MET A 78 15.69 17.36 7.29
N LEU A 79 16.04 17.05 8.55
CA LEU A 79 15.32 17.53 9.73
C LEU A 79 15.82 18.88 10.24
N LYS A 80 16.93 19.39 9.69
CA LYS A 80 17.64 20.55 10.23
C LYS A 80 16.78 21.81 10.25
N ASP A 81 15.91 21.96 9.25
CA ASP A 81 15.07 23.14 9.06
C ASP A 81 13.62 22.90 9.52
N CYS A 82 13.35 21.79 10.22
CA CYS A 82 12.02 21.48 10.76
C CYS A 82 11.86 22.07 12.16
N GLU A 83 10.96 23.04 12.32
CA GLU A 83 10.69 23.70 13.61
C GLU A 83 9.31 23.34 14.17
N SER A 84 8.39 22.95 13.30
CA SER A 84 6.99 22.71 13.61
C SER A 84 6.49 21.39 13.00
N SER A 85 5.32 20.92 13.46
CA SER A 85 4.73 19.67 12.97
C SER A 85 4.47 19.67 11.45
N VAL A 86 4.18 20.84 10.86
CA VAL A 86 3.94 20.94 9.42
C VAL A 86 5.23 20.76 8.61
N ASP A 87 6.38 21.15 9.15
CA ASP A 87 7.66 20.98 8.46
C ASP A 87 7.98 19.50 8.28
N TYR A 88 7.72 18.68 9.30
CA TYR A 88 7.84 17.21 9.20
C TYR A 88 6.86 16.60 8.20
N TYR A 89 5.63 17.12 8.12
CA TYR A 89 4.66 16.67 7.11
C TYR A 89 5.13 16.99 5.68
N ASN A 90 5.68 18.18 5.49
CA ASN A 90 6.20 18.64 4.20
C ASN A 90 7.41 17.84 3.70
N LEU A 91 8.07 17.03 4.56
CA LEU A 91 9.10 16.09 4.12
C LEU A 91 8.53 14.92 3.30
N PHE A 92 7.25 14.60 3.48
CA PHE A 92 6.55 13.53 2.76
C PHE A 92 5.72 14.07 1.61
N VAL A 93 5.02 15.18 1.86
CA VAL A 93 4.14 15.87 0.91
C VAL A 93 4.75 17.25 0.65
N ASP A 94 5.84 17.24 -0.11
CA ASP A 94 6.58 18.45 -0.48
C ASP A 94 5.86 19.24 -1.58
N ASP A 95 6.47 20.36 -2.00
CA ASP A 95 5.88 21.20 -3.03
C ASP A 95 5.76 20.48 -4.38
N GLU A 96 6.64 19.53 -4.71
CA GLU A 96 6.53 18.72 -5.94
C GLU A 96 5.29 17.83 -5.91
N VAL A 97 5.02 17.16 -4.78
CA VAL A 97 3.79 16.39 -4.59
C VAL A 97 2.56 17.29 -4.68
N ILE A 98 2.58 18.47 -4.05
CA ILE A 98 1.45 19.40 -4.09
C ILE A 98 1.23 19.95 -5.49
N ASP A 99 2.29 20.30 -6.21
CA ASP A 99 2.23 20.81 -7.58
C ASP A 99 1.60 19.76 -8.51
N LEU A 100 1.99 18.48 -8.38
CA LEU A 100 1.34 17.39 -9.10
C LEU A 100 -0.17 17.38 -8.84
N ILE A 101 -0.58 17.35 -7.57
CA ILE A 101 -2.00 17.28 -7.20
C ILE A 101 -2.76 18.50 -7.76
N VAL A 102 -2.19 19.70 -7.64
CA VAL A 102 -2.81 20.94 -8.10
C VAL A 102 -2.96 20.97 -9.62
N ASN A 103 -1.90 20.65 -10.35
CA ASN A 103 -1.89 20.69 -11.82
C ASN A 103 -2.90 19.69 -12.39
N GLU A 104 -2.87 18.45 -11.91
CA GLU A 104 -3.75 17.39 -12.42
C GLU A 104 -5.21 17.62 -12.02
N THR A 105 -5.47 18.11 -10.81
CA THR A 105 -6.83 18.49 -10.37
C THR A 105 -7.38 19.66 -11.20
N ASN A 106 -6.55 20.66 -11.51
CA ASN A 106 -6.96 21.80 -12.32
C ASN A 106 -7.30 21.40 -13.76
N TRP A 107 -6.44 20.57 -14.36
CA TRP A 107 -6.65 20.08 -15.70
C TRP A 107 -7.91 19.21 -15.77
N TYR A 108 -8.05 18.22 -14.89
CA TYR A 108 -9.24 17.36 -14.85
C TYR A 108 -10.52 18.14 -14.55
N GLY A 109 -10.50 19.03 -13.57
CA GLY A 109 -11.64 19.88 -13.22
C GLY A 109 -12.16 20.67 -14.40
N ALA A 110 -11.27 21.35 -15.14
CA ALA A 110 -11.62 22.11 -16.33
C ALA A 110 -12.19 21.24 -17.48
N THR A 111 -11.80 19.96 -17.58
CA THR A 111 -12.37 19.04 -18.58
C THR A 111 -13.77 18.53 -18.23
N LYS A 112 -14.18 18.61 -16.97
CA LYS A 112 -15.45 18.05 -16.48
C LYS A 112 -16.50 19.10 -16.20
N ASP A 113 -16.09 20.31 -15.85
CA ASP A 113 -16.98 21.41 -15.50
C ASP A 113 -16.36 22.73 -15.97
N GLU A 114 -16.98 23.39 -16.94
CA GLU A 114 -16.53 24.70 -17.45
C GLU A 114 -16.57 25.80 -16.36
N ALA A 115 -17.38 25.62 -15.32
CA ALA A 115 -17.45 26.51 -14.16
C ALA A 115 -16.44 26.13 -13.07
N PHE A 116 -15.57 25.13 -13.29
CA PHE A 116 -14.55 24.74 -12.33
C PHE A 116 -13.57 25.90 -12.09
N VAL A 117 -13.48 26.33 -10.84
CA VAL A 117 -12.52 27.35 -10.42
C VAL A 117 -11.16 26.67 -10.16
N PRO A 118 -10.07 27.07 -10.85
CA PRO A 118 -8.75 26.51 -10.58
C PRO A 118 -8.32 26.67 -9.11
N THR A 119 -7.64 25.66 -8.59
CA THR A 119 -7.00 25.64 -7.28
C THR A 119 -5.53 26.05 -7.37
N ASN A 120 -4.92 26.28 -6.22
CA ASN A 120 -3.49 26.56 -6.07
C ASN A 120 -2.94 25.82 -4.85
N ASN A 121 -1.63 25.88 -4.64
CA ASN A 121 -0.95 25.15 -3.56
C ASN A 121 -1.53 25.46 -2.19
N LEU A 122 -1.82 26.73 -1.89
CA LEU A 122 -2.43 27.11 -0.61
C LEU A 122 -3.81 26.49 -0.43
N LYS A 123 -4.68 26.58 -1.45
CA LYS A 123 -6.04 26.01 -1.38
C LYS A 123 -6.04 24.49 -1.33
N MET A 124 -5.11 23.83 -2.02
CA MET A 124 -4.95 22.38 -1.96
C MET A 124 -4.42 21.93 -0.58
N LYS A 125 -3.41 22.62 -0.02
CA LYS A 125 -2.94 22.37 1.35
C LYS A 125 -4.07 22.55 2.38
N GLN A 126 -4.90 23.59 2.23
CA GLN A 126 -6.10 23.78 3.07
C GLN A 126 -7.10 22.62 2.95
N PHE A 127 -7.38 22.17 1.72
CA PHE A 127 -8.28 21.03 1.46
C PHE A 127 -7.76 19.73 2.09
N LEU A 128 -6.48 19.40 1.88
CA LEU A 128 -5.84 18.21 2.48
C LEU A 128 -5.81 18.28 4.01
N ASN A 129 -5.53 19.46 4.58
CA ASN A 129 -5.56 19.67 6.03
C ASN A 129 -6.96 19.42 6.61
N MET A 130 -8.02 19.83 5.90
CA MET A 130 -9.39 19.53 6.31
C MET A 130 -9.67 18.02 6.31
N ILE A 131 -9.19 17.27 5.31
CA ILE A 131 -9.30 15.81 5.27
C ILE A 131 -8.59 15.16 6.47
N ILE A 132 -7.36 15.61 6.79
CA ILE A 132 -6.62 15.11 7.95
C ILE A 132 -7.39 15.40 9.24
N GLN A 133 -7.94 16.61 9.38
CA GLN A 133 -8.75 17.01 10.53
C GLN A 133 -10.02 16.18 10.67
N MET A 134 -10.71 15.86 9.57
CA MET A 134 -11.88 14.99 9.55
C MET A 134 -11.54 13.57 10.02
N GLY A 135 -10.35 13.09 9.68
CA GLY A 135 -9.83 11.81 10.19
C GLY A 135 -9.68 11.77 11.71
N PHE A 136 -9.32 12.90 12.33
CA PHE A 136 -9.12 13.02 13.78
C PHE A 136 -10.39 13.36 14.55
N VAL A 137 -11.21 14.29 14.04
CA VAL A 137 -12.47 14.72 14.63
C VAL A 137 -13.61 14.24 13.75
N GLN A 138 -14.16 13.07 14.06
CA GLN A 138 -15.22 12.47 13.26
C GLN A 138 -16.59 13.04 13.66
N LEU A 139 -17.26 13.70 12.71
CA LEU A 139 -18.65 14.16 12.86
C LEU A 139 -19.64 13.22 12.15
N PRO A 140 -20.92 13.18 12.59
CA PRO A 140 -21.92 12.26 12.04
C PRO A 140 -22.15 12.40 10.54
N LYS A 141 -22.15 13.63 10.02
CA LYS A 141 -22.28 13.93 8.60
C LYS A 141 -21.15 14.81 8.10
N LEU A 142 -20.77 14.63 6.83
CA LEU A 142 -19.79 15.51 6.20
C LEU A 142 -20.21 16.99 6.20
N GLU A 143 -21.50 17.31 6.15
CA GLU A 143 -21.93 18.71 6.22
C GLU A 143 -21.78 19.35 7.62
N ASP A 144 -21.72 18.54 8.68
CA ASP A 144 -21.66 19.01 10.05
C ASP A 144 -20.36 19.80 10.33
N TYR A 145 -19.30 19.52 9.58
CA TYR A 145 -18.02 20.25 9.66
C TYR A 145 -18.13 21.76 9.34
N TRP A 146 -19.23 22.16 8.69
CA TRP A 146 -19.56 23.56 8.38
C TRP A 146 -20.69 24.14 9.24
N SER A 147 -21.31 23.33 10.10
CA SER A 147 -22.49 23.75 10.84
C SER A 147 -22.12 24.45 12.15
N THR A 148 -22.91 25.46 12.50
CA THR A 148 -22.83 26.22 13.75
C THR A 148 -23.89 25.78 14.76
N SER A 149 -24.61 24.69 14.49
CA SER A 149 -25.63 24.17 15.42
C SER A 149 -25.00 23.79 16.76
N ALA A 150 -25.62 24.23 17.85
CA ALA A 150 -25.18 23.89 19.20
C ALA A 150 -25.21 22.38 19.47
N GLU A 151 -26.09 21.64 18.80
CA GLU A 151 -26.27 20.18 18.97
C GLU A 151 -25.03 19.37 18.53
N ILE A 152 -24.25 19.91 17.60
CA ILE A 152 -23.00 19.29 17.11
C ILE A 152 -21.75 20.03 17.63
N GLY A 153 -21.91 20.86 18.67
CA GLY A 153 -20.81 21.57 19.33
C GLY A 153 -20.61 23.03 18.89
N GLY A 154 -21.44 23.55 17.98
CA GLY A 154 -21.51 24.98 17.66
C GLY A 154 -20.27 25.59 17.00
N ASN A 155 -19.30 24.77 16.59
CA ASN A 155 -18.03 25.21 16.05
C ASN A 155 -17.87 24.75 14.60
N ALA A 156 -18.03 25.67 13.66
CA ALA A 156 -17.84 25.40 12.24
C ALA A 156 -16.34 25.25 11.91
N ILE A 157 -15.78 24.07 12.21
CA ILE A 157 -14.36 23.71 12.08
C ILE A 157 -13.80 24.08 10.69
N CYS A 158 -14.61 23.87 9.65
CA CYS A 158 -14.19 24.03 8.26
C CYS A 158 -14.65 25.34 7.61
N GLY A 159 -15.66 26.01 8.17
CA GLY A 159 -16.31 27.18 7.57
C GLY A 159 -15.37 28.37 7.37
N SER A 160 -14.41 28.56 8.27
CA SER A 160 -13.39 29.62 8.19
C SER A 160 -12.26 29.31 7.22
N ILE A 161 -12.06 28.04 6.85
CA ILE A 161 -10.96 27.58 5.99
C ILE A 161 -11.39 27.57 4.52
N MET A 162 -12.51 26.88 4.23
CA MET A 162 -12.99 26.69 2.88
C MET A 162 -14.52 26.54 2.87
N PRO A 163 -15.25 27.26 2.00
CA PRO A 163 -16.69 27.07 1.85
C PRO A 163 -17.05 25.63 1.45
N ARG A 164 -18.14 25.09 2.00
CA ARG A 164 -18.62 23.73 1.75
C ARG A 164 -18.69 23.37 0.26
N LYS A 165 -19.29 24.26 -0.56
CA LYS A 165 -19.40 24.06 -2.02
C LYS A 165 -18.02 23.90 -2.69
N ARG A 166 -17.02 24.65 -2.23
CA ARG A 166 -15.66 24.57 -2.78
C ARG A 166 -14.98 23.26 -2.37
N PHE A 167 -15.17 22.81 -1.15
CA PHE A 167 -14.66 21.50 -0.71
C PHE A 167 -15.24 20.36 -1.56
N TYR A 168 -16.56 20.33 -1.77
CA TYR A 168 -17.20 19.31 -2.63
C TYR A 168 -16.70 19.38 -4.08
N SER A 169 -16.52 20.60 -4.63
CA SER A 169 -15.94 20.79 -5.96
C SER A 169 -14.53 20.18 -6.06
N LEU A 170 -13.65 20.44 -5.09
CA LEU A 170 -12.31 19.83 -5.06
C LEU A 170 -12.35 18.32 -4.85
N MET A 171 -13.23 17.83 -3.97
CA MET A 171 -13.38 16.40 -3.70
C MET A 171 -13.81 15.61 -4.93
N LYS A 172 -14.71 16.17 -5.76
CA LYS A 172 -15.16 15.54 -7.02
C LYS A 172 -14.12 15.60 -8.14
N SER A 173 -13.23 16.60 -8.10
CA SER A 173 -12.24 16.84 -9.16
C SER A 173 -10.81 16.44 -8.80
N LEU A 174 -10.57 15.95 -7.58
CA LEU A 174 -9.23 15.56 -7.12
C LEU A 174 -8.65 14.52 -8.08
N HIS A 175 -7.49 14.82 -8.63
CA HIS A 175 -6.86 14.00 -9.66
C HIS A 175 -5.34 14.01 -9.49
N LEU A 176 -4.68 12.90 -9.84
CA LEU A 176 -3.27 12.63 -9.53
C LEU A 176 -2.43 12.20 -10.75
N VAL A 177 -3.02 12.23 -11.95
CA VAL A 177 -2.35 11.81 -13.18
C VAL A 177 -2.87 12.58 -14.39
N ASP A 178 -2.03 12.80 -15.39
CA ASP A 178 -2.49 13.27 -16.69
C ASP A 178 -3.22 12.14 -17.44
N ASN A 179 -4.54 12.31 -17.69
CA ASN A 179 -5.32 11.30 -18.44
C ASN A 179 -4.96 11.22 -19.94
N GLY A 180 -4.17 12.15 -20.46
CA GLY A 180 -3.61 12.09 -21.80
C GLY A 180 -2.51 11.03 -21.96
N LYS A 181 -1.93 10.55 -20.85
CA LYS A 181 -0.91 9.49 -20.87
C LYS A 181 -1.57 8.12 -21.01
N ASN A 182 -1.21 7.40 -22.08
CA ASN A 182 -1.61 5.99 -22.21
C ASN A 182 -0.74 5.13 -21.28
N ASN A 183 -1.33 4.60 -20.21
CA ASN A 183 -0.65 3.73 -19.26
C ASN A 183 -1.48 2.46 -19.03
N THR A 184 -0.83 1.30 -19.15
CA THR A 184 -1.44 -0.03 -19.00
C THR A 184 -1.45 -0.52 -17.56
N SER A 185 -0.74 0.15 -16.65
CA SER A 185 -0.73 -0.15 -15.21
C SER A 185 -2.14 -0.04 -14.62
N LYS A 186 -2.54 -1.02 -13.80
CA LYS A 186 -3.85 -1.00 -13.11
C LYS A 186 -3.93 0.14 -12.08
N THR A 187 -2.79 0.60 -11.58
CA THR A 187 -2.68 1.68 -10.59
C THR A 187 -2.26 3.01 -11.20
N TYR A 188 -2.27 3.15 -12.53
CA TYR A 188 -1.76 4.33 -13.23
C TYR A 188 -2.30 5.66 -12.69
N LYS A 189 -3.54 5.69 -12.21
CA LYS A 189 -4.19 6.87 -11.61
C LYS A 189 -3.49 7.42 -10.37
N ILE A 190 -2.65 6.62 -9.70
CA ILE A 190 -1.92 7.02 -8.51
C ILE A 190 -0.41 6.85 -8.65
N ASP A 191 0.08 6.26 -9.75
CA ASP A 191 1.49 5.87 -9.89
C ASP A 191 2.45 7.06 -9.75
N ASP A 192 2.13 8.21 -10.36
CA ASP A 192 3.01 9.39 -10.31
C ASP A 192 3.07 9.97 -8.89
N PHE A 193 1.92 10.06 -8.20
CA PHE A 193 1.88 10.42 -6.78
C PHE A 193 2.67 9.43 -5.92
N MET A 194 2.46 8.13 -6.10
CA MET A 194 3.12 7.08 -5.31
C MET A 194 4.63 7.09 -5.51
N LYS A 195 5.12 7.36 -6.73
CA LYS A 195 6.57 7.50 -7.00
C LYS A 195 7.18 8.64 -6.19
N LEU A 196 6.56 9.83 -6.22
CA LEU A 196 7.04 11.00 -5.47
C LEU A 196 6.98 10.73 -3.96
N PHE A 197 5.84 10.26 -3.45
CA PHE A 197 5.64 10.00 -2.03
C PHE A 197 6.59 8.92 -1.48
N ILE A 198 6.78 7.80 -2.21
CA ILE A 198 7.71 6.74 -1.80
C ILE A 198 9.16 7.24 -1.88
N SER A 199 9.52 8.02 -2.90
CA SER A 199 10.84 8.63 -3.01
C SER A 199 11.14 9.49 -1.77
N ASN A 200 10.19 10.33 -1.36
CA ASN A 200 10.29 11.15 -0.16
C ASN A 200 10.47 10.32 1.12
N CYS A 201 9.66 9.26 1.29
CA CYS A 201 9.85 8.31 2.39
C CYS A 201 11.26 7.69 2.40
N GLN A 202 11.78 7.32 1.23
CA GLN A 202 13.08 6.67 1.06
C GLN A 202 14.27 7.59 1.30
N ARG A 203 14.15 8.88 0.97
CA ARG A 203 15.17 9.89 1.28
C ARG A 203 15.24 10.18 2.78
N LEU A 204 14.09 10.12 3.46
CA LEU A 204 13.98 10.45 4.88
C LEU A 204 14.49 9.33 5.79
N LEU A 205 14.14 8.07 5.48
CA LEU A 205 14.47 6.93 6.32
C LEU A 205 14.94 5.74 5.48
N ILE A 206 16.17 5.30 5.73
CA ILE A 206 16.66 4.02 5.23
C ILE A 206 16.51 2.98 6.35
N PRO A 207 15.71 1.91 6.17
CA PRO A 207 15.52 0.89 7.19
C PRO A 207 16.83 0.30 7.74
N GLY A 208 16.81 0.03 9.04
CA GLY A 208 17.88 -0.66 9.76
C GLY A 208 18.03 -2.13 9.37
N LYS A 209 18.68 -2.88 10.25
CA LYS A 209 19.00 -4.30 10.05
C LYS A 209 17.75 -5.17 9.87
N ASP A 210 16.73 -4.92 10.67
CA ASP A 210 15.55 -5.76 10.78
C ASP A 210 14.37 -5.11 10.05
N VAL A 211 13.80 -5.82 9.07
CA VAL A 211 12.65 -5.38 8.28
C VAL A 211 11.63 -6.51 8.16
N CYS A 212 10.34 -6.19 8.13
CA CYS A 212 9.28 -7.17 7.93
C CYS A 212 8.45 -6.85 6.68
N ILE A 213 7.94 -7.88 6.01
CA ILE A 213 6.97 -7.72 4.93
C ILE A 213 5.65 -8.35 5.35
N ASP A 214 4.57 -7.62 5.13
CA ASP A 214 3.20 -8.05 5.41
C ASP A 214 2.22 -7.30 4.50
N GLU A 215 0.96 -7.69 4.55
CA GLU A 215 -0.12 -7.09 3.78
C GLU A 215 -1.07 -6.27 4.65
N SER A 216 -1.61 -5.21 4.05
CA SER A 216 -2.72 -4.46 4.59
C SER A 216 -3.86 -4.43 3.59
N LEU A 217 -5.08 -4.31 4.10
CA LEU A 217 -6.28 -4.20 3.27
C LEU A 217 -6.89 -2.84 3.55
N ILE A 218 -6.89 -1.98 2.53
CA ILE A 218 -7.54 -0.68 2.58
C ILE A 218 -9.02 -0.92 2.26
N PRO A 219 -9.95 -0.72 3.21
CA PRO A 219 -11.36 -1.00 2.98
C PRO A 219 -11.90 -0.19 1.80
N PHE A 220 -12.53 -0.87 0.84
CA PHE A 220 -13.10 -0.23 -0.34
C PHE A 220 -14.16 -1.15 -0.96
N ARG A 221 -15.34 -0.61 -1.27
CA ARG A 221 -16.43 -1.38 -1.90
C ARG A 221 -16.84 -0.91 -3.29
N GLY A 222 -16.38 0.25 -3.77
CA GLY A 222 -16.67 0.72 -5.12
C GLY A 222 -16.14 -0.19 -6.24
N HIS A 223 -16.44 0.16 -7.48
CA HIS A 223 -16.02 -0.61 -8.65
C HIS A 223 -14.54 -0.42 -8.96
N LEU A 224 -13.73 -1.46 -8.70
CA LEU A 224 -12.30 -1.45 -8.98
C LEU A 224 -11.79 -2.82 -9.40
N LYS A 225 -11.09 -2.88 -10.54
CA LYS A 225 -10.64 -4.14 -11.18
C LYS A 225 -9.74 -5.02 -10.30
N PHE A 226 -9.06 -4.44 -9.33
CA PHE A 226 -8.11 -5.12 -8.44
C PHE A 226 -8.55 -5.09 -6.97
N ARG A 227 -9.84 -4.86 -6.70
CA ARG A 227 -10.45 -5.07 -5.39
C ARG A 227 -10.37 -6.55 -5.03
N GLN A 228 -10.03 -6.86 -3.79
CA GLN A 228 -9.93 -8.22 -3.28
C GLN A 228 -10.95 -8.49 -2.16
N TYR A 229 -11.37 -9.75 -2.08
CA TYR A 229 -12.17 -10.28 -0.98
C TYR A 229 -11.31 -11.21 -0.11
N ILE A 230 -11.13 -10.85 1.16
CA ILE A 230 -10.35 -11.61 2.15
C ILE A 230 -11.25 -11.97 3.33
N PRO A 231 -11.85 -13.17 3.37
CA PRO A 231 -12.85 -13.56 4.38
C PRO A 231 -12.37 -13.44 5.83
N SER A 232 -11.06 -13.63 6.05
CA SER A 232 -10.44 -13.64 7.37
C SER A 232 -10.17 -12.25 7.96
N LYS A 233 -10.33 -11.18 7.17
CA LYS A 233 -10.12 -9.79 7.64
C LYS A 233 -11.45 -9.17 8.10
N LYS A 234 -11.38 -8.25 9.07
CA LYS A 234 -12.55 -7.53 9.61
C LYS A 234 -13.35 -6.84 8.51
N HIS A 235 -12.67 -6.04 7.68
CA HIS A 235 -13.20 -5.58 6.41
C HIS A 235 -12.83 -6.62 5.37
N LYS A 236 -13.82 -7.23 4.73
CA LYS A 236 -13.55 -8.33 3.80
C LYS A 236 -13.23 -7.85 2.40
N TYR A 237 -13.78 -6.71 1.98
CA TYR A 237 -13.53 -6.12 0.65
C TYR A 237 -12.59 -4.93 0.75
N GLY A 238 -11.61 -4.86 -0.15
CA GLY A 238 -10.71 -3.71 -0.20
C GLY A 238 -9.58 -3.84 -1.20
N ILE A 239 -8.67 -2.88 -1.16
CA ILE A 239 -7.44 -2.85 -1.94
C ILE A 239 -6.35 -3.49 -1.09
N LYS A 240 -5.84 -4.64 -1.53
CA LYS A 240 -4.70 -5.30 -0.87
C LYS A 240 -3.43 -4.57 -1.25
N VAL A 241 -2.66 -4.16 -0.25
CA VAL A 241 -1.36 -3.52 -0.42
C VAL A 241 -0.29 -4.30 0.33
N PHE A 242 0.84 -4.53 -0.32
CA PHE A 242 2.02 -5.13 0.28
C PHE A 242 2.91 -4.02 0.81
N LYS A 243 3.48 -4.21 2.00
CA LYS A 243 4.36 -3.22 2.61
C LYS A 243 5.57 -3.85 3.26
N VAL A 244 6.70 -3.16 3.17
CA VAL A 244 7.86 -3.42 4.01
C VAL A 244 7.89 -2.42 5.15
N CYS A 245 8.04 -2.92 6.37
CA CYS A 245 8.11 -2.14 7.59
C CYS A 245 9.43 -2.37 8.34
N SER A 246 9.80 -1.38 9.15
CA SER A 246 10.95 -1.44 10.05
C SER A 246 10.53 -0.95 11.43
N GLN A 247 11.38 -1.14 12.43
CA GLN A 247 11.11 -0.74 13.81
C GLN A 247 10.70 0.74 13.96
N HIS A 248 11.21 1.62 13.12
CA HIS A 248 10.98 3.07 13.20
C HIS A 248 9.91 3.59 12.22
N GLY A 249 9.09 2.69 11.67
CA GLY A 249 8.02 3.09 10.75
C GLY A 249 8.55 3.46 9.37
N TYR A 250 8.89 2.44 8.58
CA TYR A 250 9.10 2.58 7.13
C TYR A 250 7.93 1.95 6.39
N THR A 251 7.49 2.50 5.26
CA THR A 251 6.48 1.87 4.41
C THR A 251 6.80 2.14 2.94
N LYS A 252 7.46 1.19 2.26
CA LYS A 252 7.36 1.11 0.79
C LYS A 252 6.12 0.29 0.49
N ILE A 253 5.19 0.86 -0.28
CA ILE A 253 3.91 0.24 -0.63
C ILE A 253 3.99 -0.29 -2.06
N TYR A 254 3.47 -1.49 -2.26
CA TYR A 254 3.27 -2.09 -3.57
C TYR A 254 1.83 -2.59 -3.66
N ALA A 255 1.05 -2.04 -4.59
CA ALA A 255 -0.37 -2.35 -4.75
C ALA A 255 -0.65 -3.53 -5.70
N GLY A 256 0.38 -4.20 -6.19
CA GLY A 256 0.26 -5.50 -6.85
C GLY A 256 -0.23 -5.49 -8.31
N LYS A 257 0.12 -6.60 -8.97
CA LYS A 257 -0.31 -7.14 -10.28
C LYS A 257 0.03 -6.29 -11.50
N GLU A 258 1.33 -6.24 -11.81
CA GLU A 258 1.81 -6.00 -13.17
C GLU A 258 1.62 -7.29 -13.99
N ASP A 259 1.04 -7.19 -15.19
CA ASP A 259 0.81 -8.32 -16.10
C ASP A 259 2.10 -8.68 -16.87
N HIS A 260 3.20 -8.88 -16.14
CA HIS A 260 4.49 -9.27 -16.71
C HIS A 260 4.75 -10.77 -16.50
N PRO A 261 5.49 -11.42 -17.42
CA PRO A 261 5.93 -12.79 -17.22
C PRO A 261 6.80 -12.86 -15.96
N ARG A 262 6.44 -13.77 -15.06
CA ARG A 262 7.09 -13.96 -13.76
C ARG A 262 8.07 -15.12 -13.86
N ALA A 263 9.28 -14.92 -13.33
CA ALA A 263 10.29 -15.98 -13.26
C ALA A 263 10.10 -16.89 -12.03
N GLY A 264 9.39 -16.41 -10.99
CA GLY A 264 9.18 -17.11 -9.74
C GLY A 264 7.74 -17.02 -9.23
N SER A 265 7.57 -17.32 -7.93
CA SER A 265 6.26 -17.21 -7.29
C SER A 265 5.86 -15.76 -7.07
N VAL A 266 4.54 -15.49 -6.99
CA VAL A 266 4.00 -14.15 -6.69
C VAL A 266 4.62 -13.55 -5.43
N ALA A 267 4.79 -14.38 -4.39
CA ALA A 267 5.36 -13.95 -3.13
C ALA A 267 6.84 -13.56 -3.27
N GLU A 268 7.60 -14.28 -4.09
CA GLU A 268 9.01 -13.98 -4.33
C GLU A 268 9.18 -12.66 -5.07
N ASP A 269 8.40 -12.44 -6.14
CA ASP A 269 8.43 -11.20 -6.90
C ASP A 269 8.07 -9.99 -6.03
N VAL A 270 7.01 -10.12 -5.22
CA VAL A 270 6.61 -9.07 -4.27
C VAL A 270 7.73 -8.75 -3.29
N VAL A 271 8.36 -9.78 -2.71
CA VAL A 271 9.45 -9.59 -1.74
C VAL A 271 10.64 -8.90 -2.41
N LEU A 272 11.08 -9.38 -3.58
CA LEU A 272 12.22 -8.79 -4.27
C LEU A 272 11.94 -7.35 -4.71
N LYS A 273 10.72 -7.05 -5.19
CA LYS A 273 10.32 -5.68 -5.56
C LYS A 273 10.29 -4.74 -4.37
N LEU A 274 9.75 -5.19 -3.23
CA LEU A 274 9.77 -4.39 -2.00
C LEU A 274 11.20 -4.19 -1.46
N MET A 275 12.08 -5.16 -1.67
CA MET A 275 13.45 -5.16 -1.17
C MET A 275 14.49 -4.54 -2.11
N GLU A 276 14.15 -4.18 -3.36
CA GLU A 276 15.08 -3.72 -4.42
C GLU A 276 16.21 -2.76 -3.97
N ASN A 277 15.92 -1.79 -3.10
CA ASN A 277 16.91 -0.81 -2.59
C ASN A 277 17.48 -1.17 -1.19
N LEU A 278 17.17 -2.36 -0.71
CA LEU A 278 17.53 -2.87 0.62
C LEU A 278 18.35 -4.16 0.58
N LEU A 279 18.61 -4.71 -0.62
CA LEU A 279 19.45 -5.88 -0.87
C LEU A 279 20.94 -5.58 -0.59
N GLY A 280 21.76 -6.63 -0.45
CA GLY A 280 23.22 -6.49 -0.41
C GLY A 280 23.82 -6.01 0.92
N ASN A 281 23.01 -5.77 1.96
CA ASN A 281 23.47 -5.15 3.20
C ASN A 281 23.39 -6.06 4.44
N GLY A 282 23.19 -7.36 4.30
CA GLY A 282 23.12 -8.27 5.46
C GLY A 282 21.92 -8.06 6.38
N ARG A 283 20.83 -7.45 5.86
CA ARG A 283 19.58 -7.28 6.61
C ARG A 283 18.94 -8.63 6.94
N THR A 284 18.06 -8.61 7.93
CA THR A 284 17.17 -9.74 8.26
C THR A 284 15.74 -9.35 7.90
N LEU A 285 15.19 -10.10 6.95
CA LEU A 285 13.81 -10.00 6.53
C LEU A 285 12.94 -10.98 7.32
N TYR A 286 11.90 -10.47 7.97
CA TYR A 286 10.88 -11.24 8.66
C TYR A 286 9.64 -11.37 7.79
N THR A 287 9.17 -12.59 7.58
CA THR A 287 7.97 -12.86 6.77
C THR A 287 7.03 -13.83 7.45
N ASP A 288 5.76 -13.76 7.05
CA ASP A 288 4.75 -14.73 7.43
C ASP A 288 4.84 -16.04 6.59
N LYS A 289 3.90 -16.94 6.82
CA LYS A 289 3.81 -18.24 6.13
C LYS A 289 3.41 -18.17 4.67
N TRP A 290 2.79 -17.09 4.22
CA TRP A 290 2.41 -16.88 2.82
C TRP A 290 3.64 -16.61 1.95
N TYR A 291 4.64 -15.87 2.45
CA TYR A 291 5.88 -15.63 1.70
C TYR A 291 6.93 -16.74 1.85
N THR A 292 7.06 -17.30 3.05
CA THR A 292 8.23 -18.13 3.39
C THR A 292 8.27 -19.43 2.57
N SER A 293 9.33 -19.60 1.78
CA SER A 293 9.60 -20.78 0.94
C SER A 293 11.10 -20.99 0.73
N LEU A 294 11.52 -22.21 0.33
CA LEU A 294 12.93 -22.50 0.02
C LEU A 294 13.46 -21.73 -1.20
N PRO A 295 12.72 -21.58 -2.32
CA PRO A 295 13.14 -20.73 -3.42
C PRO A 295 13.41 -19.30 -2.98
N LEU A 296 12.49 -18.68 -2.23
CA LEU A 296 12.67 -17.34 -1.67
C LEU A 296 13.91 -17.26 -0.77
N ALA A 297 14.09 -18.25 0.11
CA ALA A 297 15.26 -18.30 0.99
C ALA A 297 16.58 -18.31 0.20
N ARG A 298 16.66 -19.08 -0.90
CA ARG A 298 17.83 -19.13 -1.77
C ARG A 298 18.05 -17.81 -2.52
N SER A 299 16.99 -17.20 -3.03
CA SER A 299 17.05 -15.90 -3.70
C SER A 299 17.53 -14.79 -2.76
N LEU A 300 17.01 -14.73 -1.54
CA LEU A 300 17.46 -13.77 -0.52
C LEU A 300 18.90 -14.03 -0.10
N LEU A 301 19.29 -15.30 0.04
CA LEU A 301 20.68 -15.68 0.35
C LEU A 301 21.65 -15.18 -0.74
N ARG A 302 21.32 -15.35 -2.03
CA ARG A 302 22.12 -14.80 -3.14
C ARG A 302 22.24 -13.27 -3.09
N ASN A 303 21.21 -12.60 -2.57
CA ASN A 303 21.16 -11.15 -2.42
C ASN A 303 21.66 -10.65 -1.04
N GLN A 304 22.36 -11.49 -0.28
CA GLN A 304 22.92 -11.16 1.04
C GLN A 304 21.87 -10.70 2.05
N ILE A 305 20.69 -11.31 2.03
CA ILE A 305 19.58 -11.08 2.96
C ILE A 305 19.31 -12.36 3.76
N ASN A 306 19.24 -12.21 5.08
CA ASN A 306 18.81 -13.28 5.97
C ASN A 306 17.27 -13.35 5.97
N LEU A 307 16.70 -14.55 6.01
CA LEU A 307 15.26 -14.77 6.10
C LEU A 307 14.90 -15.42 7.43
N VAL A 308 13.90 -14.86 8.11
CA VAL A 308 13.24 -15.45 9.26
C VAL A 308 11.76 -15.48 8.99
N GLY A 309 11.13 -16.65 9.07
CA GLY A 309 9.70 -16.74 8.83
C GLY A 309 9.12 -18.05 9.27
N THR A 310 7.80 -18.06 9.44
CA THR A 310 7.05 -19.29 9.65
C THR A 310 6.89 -20.00 8.32
N CYS A 311 7.16 -21.30 8.23
CA CYS A 311 7.04 -22.06 6.99
C CYS A 311 5.85 -23.02 7.07
N ARG A 312 5.00 -23.08 6.03
CA ARG A 312 3.94 -24.09 5.96
C ARG A 312 4.57 -25.47 5.73
N ASN A 313 4.06 -26.50 6.41
CA ASN A 313 4.58 -27.87 6.29
C ASN A 313 4.38 -28.49 4.91
N ASN A 314 3.47 -27.95 4.10
CA ASN A 314 3.20 -28.39 2.73
C ASN A 314 4.08 -27.69 1.67
N ARG A 315 5.10 -26.90 2.07
CA ARG A 315 6.02 -26.29 1.10
C ARG A 315 6.95 -27.33 0.48
N THR A 316 7.14 -27.21 -0.83
CA THR A 316 8.03 -28.09 -1.61
C THR A 316 9.47 -28.01 -1.13
N GLY A 317 10.15 -29.16 -1.16
CA GLY A 317 11.57 -29.29 -0.86
C GLY A 317 11.91 -29.44 0.63
N LEU A 318 10.95 -29.32 1.56
CA LEU A 318 11.19 -29.56 2.99
C LEU A 318 11.45 -31.04 3.30
N PRO A 319 12.28 -31.38 4.30
CA PRO A 319 12.52 -32.77 4.68
C PRO A 319 11.31 -33.37 5.37
N LYS A 320 10.96 -34.61 5.01
CA LYS A 320 9.79 -35.32 5.55
C LYS A 320 9.82 -35.42 7.08
N ASP A 321 10.99 -35.68 7.66
CA ASP A 321 11.14 -35.81 9.10
C ASP A 321 10.79 -34.51 9.85
N VAL A 322 10.94 -33.35 9.21
CA VAL A 322 10.54 -32.05 9.78
C VAL A 322 9.05 -31.79 9.59
N THR A 323 8.49 -32.13 8.43
CA THR A 323 7.07 -31.84 8.12
C THR A 323 6.08 -32.72 8.88
N VAL A 324 6.49 -33.93 9.29
CA VAL A 324 5.68 -34.85 10.11
C VAL A 324 5.93 -34.71 11.62
N ALA A 325 6.99 -34.01 12.02
CA ALA A 325 7.32 -33.82 13.43
C ALA A 325 6.23 -33.03 14.16
N LYS A 326 5.71 -33.59 15.26
CA LYS A 326 4.80 -32.88 16.16
C LYS A 326 5.61 -32.06 17.15
N LEU A 327 5.47 -30.74 17.09
CA LEU A 327 6.03 -29.84 18.09
C LEU A 327 5.36 -30.12 19.45
N LYS A 328 6.15 -30.30 20.50
CA LYS A 328 5.62 -30.32 21.87
C LYS A 328 5.09 -28.91 22.16
N LYS A 329 3.84 -28.79 22.62
CA LYS A 329 3.33 -27.51 23.13
C LYS A 329 4.22 -27.10 24.32
N ALA A 330 4.79 -25.91 24.22
CA ALA A 330 5.55 -25.28 25.30
C ALA A 330 4.61 -24.85 26.43
#